data_AF-A0A7S1IGS1-F1
#
_entry.id   AF-A0A7S1IGS1-F1
#
_cell.length_a   1.000
_cell.length_b   1.000
_cell.length_c   1.000
_cell.angle_alpha   90.00
_cell.angle_beta   90.00
_cell.angle_gamma   90.00
#
_symmetry.space_group_name_H-M   'P 1'
#
loop_
_entity.id
_entity.type
_entity.pdbx_description
1 polymer ?
#
loop_
_entity_poly.entity_id
_entity_poly.type
_entity_poly.pdbx_seq_one_letter_code
_entity_poly.pdbx_strand_id
1 'polypeptide(L)'
;QLDATAVLTLGKDMTLRDFAQGAYRMRGIGKGQRIHLFIIPEVHELIVKNACLGGLPRTRGSAGALTPSQMLSDVAAWLVVNSVNSERMQYNMLQVQNLTNVWRKNAWISVKDHYQALSGPHLAAYLKVFNDPVDQAVSRFVRKPKTFMDLVEKHVQTHPQFINTDEDRAVIDSIRANAQALDADRSQTGFHGEQEQEQEQEQEQEQEQE
;
A
#
# COMPACT_ATOMS: atom_id res chain seq x y z
N GLN A 1 37.90 25.55 -4.13
CA GLN A 1 36.72 25.35 -3.27
C GLN A 1 35.67 24.71 -4.16
N LEU A 2 35.31 23.45 -3.92
CA LEU A 2 34.32 22.75 -4.75
C LEU A 2 32.95 23.00 -4.12
N ASP A 3 32.24 23.99 -4.65
CA ASP A 3 30.87 24.37 -4.23
C ASP A 3 29.83 23.38 -4.80
N ALA A 4 30.14 22.08 -4.74
CA ALA A 4 29.24 21.03 -5.19
C ALA A 4 28.05 20.97 -4.24
N THR A 5 26.87 21.22 -4.79
CA THR A 5 25.59 21.22 -4.08
C THR A 5 24.81 19.98 -4.49
N ALA A 6 24.43 19.17 -3.50
CA ALA A 6 23.66 17.96 -3.78
C ALA A 6 22.21 18.33 -4.12
N VAL A 7 21.64 17.63 -5.09
CA VAL A 7 20.22 17.77 -5.46
C VAL A 7 19.48 16.52 -5.02
N LEU A 8 18.33 16.70 -4.37
CA LEU A 8 17.42 15.63 -3.99
C LEU A 8 16.07 15.87 -4.65
N THR A 9 15.47 14.83 -5.19
CA THR A 9 14.13 14.85 -5.80
C THR A 9 13.13 14.09 -4.94
N LEU A 10 11.85 14.43 -5.07
CA LEU A 10 10.75 13.72 -4.41
C LEU A 10 10.00 12.84 -5.41
N GLY A 11 9.72 11.59 -5.02
CA GLY A 11 8.81 10.69 -5.73
C GLY A 11 7.44 10.67 -5.05
N LYS A 12 6.37 10.35 -5.80
CA LYS A 12 4.97 10.32 -5.33
C LYS A 12 4.79 9.53 -4.03
N ASP A 13 5.43 8.37 -3.93
CA ASP A 13 5.24 7.39 -2.85
C ASP A 13 6.40 7.41 -1.83
N MET A 14 7.19 8.48 -1.82
CA MET A 14 8.32 8.61 -0.89
C MET A 14 7.82 8.90 0.52
N THR A 15 8.45 8.26 1.52
CA THR A 15 8.18 8.51 2.94
C THR A 15 9.24 9.41 3.58
N LEU A 16 8.98 9.88 4.80
CA LEU A 16 9.95 10.70 5.54
C LEU A 16 11.26 9.95 5.76
N ARG A 17 11.19 8.63 5.95
CA ARG A 17 12.36 7.75 6.14
C ARG A 17 13.26 7.79 4.90
N ASP A 18 12.70 7.56 3.73
CA ASP A 18 13.43 7.48 2.47
C ASP A 18 14.10 8.82 2.15
N PHE A 19 13.33 9.90 2.31
CA PHE A 19 13.82 11.27 2.16
C PHE A 19 14.98 11.56 3.12
N ALA A 20 14.82 11.24 4.41
CA ALA A 20 15.83 11.50 5.43
C ALA A 20 17.10 10.68 5.19
N GLN A 21 16.98 9.43 4.72
CA GLN A 21 18.11 8.57 4.38
C GLN A 21 18.88 9.11 3.16
N GLY A 22 18.18 9.52 2.11
CA GLY A 22 18.77 10.17 0.94
C GLY A 22 19.49 11.46 1.33
N ALA A 23 18.83 12.31 2.11
CA ALA A 23 19.42 13.54 2.63
C ALA A 23 20.62 13.27 3.54
N TYR A 24 20.58 12.23 4.38
CA TYR A 24 21.68 11.84 5.26
C TYR A 24 22.94 11.50 4.46
N ARG A 25 22.80 10.71 3.39
CA ARG A 25 23.92 10.29 2.54
C ARG A 25 24.54 11.48 1.79
N MET A 26 23.73 12.48 1.44
CA MET A 26 24.15 13.60 0.60
C MET A 26 24.62 14.86 1.36
N ARG A 27 24.42 14.93 2.68
CA ARG A 27 24.66 16.19 3.44
C ARG A 27 26.13 16.59 3.65
N GLY A 28 27.11 15.78 3.24
CA GLY A 28 28.54 16.07 3.42
C GLY A 28 28.89 16.62 4.81
N ILE A 29 28.82 15.76 5.84
CA ILE A 29 28.98 16.16 7.26
C ILE A 29 30.27 17.00 7.45
N GLY A 30 30.14 18.16 8.09
CA GLY A 30 31.28 19.00 8.51
C GLY A 30 31.80 20.02 7.47
N LYS A 31 31.21 20.09 6.26
CA LYS A 31 31.64 21.03 5.20
C LYS A 31 30.65 22.16 4.87
N GLY A 32 29.51 22.23 5.56
CA GLY A 32 28.47 23.24 5.32
C GLY A 32 27.69 23.06 4.00
N GLN A 33 27.75 21.87 3.37
CA GLN A 33 27.02 21.57 2.15
C GLN A 33 25.50 21.63 2.40
N ARG A 34 24.79 22.29 1.47
CA ARG A 34 23.33 22.37 1.44
C ARG A 34 22.79 21.38 0.43
N ILE A 35 21.57 20.92 0.65
CA ILE A 35 20.83 20.07 -0.29
C ILE A 35 19.78 20.96 -0.95
N HIS A 36 19.74 20.95 -2.28
CA HIS A 36 18.69 21.59 -3.05
C HIS A 36 17.59 20.58 -3.36
N LEU A 37 16.39 20.85 -2.88
CA LEU A 37 15.23 20.00 -3.11
C LEU A 37 14.54 20.43 -4.41
N PHE A 38 14.46 19.50 -5.36
CA PHE A 38 13.77 19.69 -6.63
C PHE A 38 12.43 18.96 -6.57
N ILE A 39 11.34 19.71 -6.77
CA ILE A 39 9.98 19.19 -6.70
C ILE A 39 9.35 19.37 -8.07
N ILE A 40 8.96 18.25 -8.69
CA ILE A 40 8.21 18.28 -9.95
C ILE A 40 6.79 18.83 -9.72
N PRO A 41 6.17 19.47 -10.73
CA PRO A 41 4.86 20.10 -10.58
C PRO A 41 3.78 19.19 -9.99
N GLU A 42 3.77 17.92 -10.41
CA GLU A 42 2.78 16.92 -10.01
C GLU A 42 2.87 16.61 -8.51
N VAL A 43 4.09 16.43 -7.99
CA VAL A 43 4.33 16.18 -6.55
C VAL A 43 4.07 17.45 -5.74
N HIS A 44 4.43 18.62 -6.28
CA HIS A 44 4.10 19.90 -5.65
C HIS A 44 2.57 20.06 -5.47
N GLU A 45 1.77 19.69 -6.46
CA GLU A 45 0.30 19.71 -6.34
C GLU A 45 -0.22 18.78 -5.24
N LEU A 46 0.38 17.59 -5.07
CA LEU A 46 0.02 16.66 -3.99
C LEU A 46 0.35 17.24 -2.60
N ILE A 47 1.53 17.85 -2.46
CA ILE A 47 1.96 18.51 -1.22
C ILE A 47 0.99 19.62 -0.85
N VAL A 48 0.69 20.52 -1.79
CA VAL A 48 -0.25 21.63 -1.58
C VAL A 48 -1.63 21.10 -1.22
N LYS A 49 -2.13 20.08 -1.92
CA LYS A 49 -3.43 19.46 -1.62
C LYS A 49 -3.50 18.92 -0.19
N ASN A 50 -2.48 18.19 0.26
CA ASN A 50 -2.45 17.65 1.63
C ASN A 50 -2.34 18.77 2.67
N ALA A 51 -1.57 19.82 2.41
CA ALA A 51 -1.51 20.99 3.27
C ALA A 51 -2.89 21.66 3.42
N CYS A 52 -3.64 21.82 2.32
CA CYS A 52 -5.01 22.35 2.36
C CYS A 52 -5.96 21.46 3.19
N LEU A 53 -5.87 20.13 3.03
CA LEU A 53 -6.66 19.18 3.82
C LEU A 53 -6.34 19.27 5.31
N GLY A 54 -5.08 19.56 5.66
CA GLY A 54 -4.64 19.86 7.02
C GLY A 54 -5.05 21.25 7.54
N GLY A 55 -5.88 22.00 6.82
CA GLY A 55 -6.36 23.32 7.22
C GLY A 55 -5.35 24.45 7.00
N LEU A 56 -4.24 24.20 6.30
CA LEU A 56 -3.30 25.26 5.95
C LEU A 56 -3.84 26.03 4.72
N PRO A 57 -3.90 27.38 4.77
CA PRO A 57 -4.39 28.19 3.66
C PRO A 57 -3.35 28.26 2.54
N ARG A 58 -3.20 27.18 1.78
CA ARG A 58 -2.40 27.14 0.55
C ARG A 58 -3.37 27.27 -0.62
N THR A 59 -3.22 28.29 -1.45
CA THR A 59 -4.06 28.42 -2.66
C THR A 59 -3.29 27.98 -3.89
N ARG A 60 -3.95 27.20 -4.76
CA ARG A 60 -3.46 26.89 -6.11
C ARG A 60 -3.23 28.23 -6.82
N GLY A 61 -1.97 28.53 -7.14
CA GLY A 61 -1.61 29.78 -7.82
C GLY A 61 -1.25 30.96 -6.91
N SER A 62 -1.36 30.87 -5.56
CA SER A 62 -0.62 31.81 -4.69
C SER A 62 0.83 31.36 -4.56
N ALA A 63 1.55 31.41 -5.68
CA ALA A 63 3.00 31.55 -5.67
C ALA A 63 3.41 32.96 -5.20
N GLY A 64 2.65 33.58 -4.29
CA GLY A 64 3.14 34.63 -3.41
C GLY A 64 4.13 33.96 -2.46
N ALA A 65 5.35 33.77 -2.96
CA ALA A 65 6.53 33.13 -2.40
C ALA A 65 6.33 32.50 -1.01
N LEU A 66 5.84 31.25 -0.97
CA LEU A 66 6.05 30.42 0.21
C LEU A 66 7.53 30.45 0.55
N THR A 67 7.85 30.80 1.78
CA THR A 67 9.24 30.77 2.21
C THR A 67 9.78 29.35 2.06
N PRO A 68 11.07 29.16 1.74
CA PRO A 68 11.66 27.83 1.68
C PRO A 68 11.38 27.00 2.94
N SER A 69 11.34 27.65 4.11
CA SER A 69 11.00 27.00 5.39
C SER A 69 9.56 26.46 5.42
N GLN A 70 8.58 27.23 4.96
CA GLN A 70 7.19 26.78 4.87
C GLN A 70 7.01 25.64 3.86
N MET A 71 7.71 25.68 2.73
CA MET A 71 7.68 24.59 1.75
C MET A 71 8.27 23.31 2.34
N LEU A 72 9.41 23.40 3.04
CA LEU A 72 10.03 22.25 3.70
C LEU A 72 9.13 21.67 4.81
N SER A 73 8.40 22.53 5.55
CA SER A 73 7.40 22.06 6.51
C SER A 73 6.27 21.29 5.83
N ASP A 74 5.75 21.80 4.70
CA ASP A 74 4.69 21.11 3.95
C ASP A 74 5.19 19.79 3.37
N VAL A 75 6.42 19.75 2.85
CA VAL A 75 7.07 18.52 2.38
C VAL A 75 7.19 17.51 3.52
N ALA A 76 7.69 17.91 4.69
CA ALA A 76 7.83 17.01 5.83
C ALA A 76 6.47 16.46 6.28
N ALA A 77 5.43 17.30 6.34
CA ALA A 77 4.08 16.87 6.67
C ALA A 77 3.53 15.89 5.62
N TRP A 78 3.70 16.19 4.33
CA TRP A 78 3.28 15.33 3.22
C TRP A 78 3.97 13.96 3.26
N LEU A 79 5.28 13.92 3.53
CA LEU A 79 6.06 12.69 3.67
C LEU A 79 5.61 11.83 4.86
N VAL A 80 5.18 12.44 5.97
CA VAL A 80 4.60 11.72 7.12
C VAL A 80 3.21 11.18 6.78
N VAL A 81 2.38 11.95 6.09
CA VAL A 81 1.08 11.49 5.61
C VAL A 81 1.25 10.29 4.66
N ASN A 82 2.27 10.31 3.80
CA ASN A 82 2.60 9.16 2.96
C ASN A 82 2.95 7.91 3.80
N SER A 83 3.74 8.04 4.87
CA SER A 83 4.01 6.93 5.78
C SER A 83 2.73 6.32 6.37
N VAL A 84 1.78 7.15 6.82
CA VAL A 84 0.50 6.68 7.34
C VAL A 84 -0.33 5.98 6.26
N ASN A 85 -0.32 6.50 5.04
CA ASN A 85 -1.01 5.88 3.91
C ASN A 85 -0.44 4.50 3.57
N SER A 86 0.89 4.35 3.56
CA SER A 86 1.57 3.07 3.35
C SER A 86 1.25 2.07 4.48
N GLU A 87 1.29 2.50 5.75
CA GLU A 87 0.90 1.65 6.88
C GLU A 87 -0.56 1.17 6.79
N ARG A 88 -1.48 2.06 6.37
CA ARG A 88 -2.88 1.69 6.14
C ARG A 88 -3.01 0.63 5.05
N MET A 89 -2.23 0.73 3.97
CA MET A 89 -2.26 -0.26 2.92
C MET A 89 -1.76 -1.63 3.40
N GLN A 90 -0.65 -1.66 4.13
CA GLN A 90 -0.12 -2.87 4.73
C GLN A 90 -1.14 -3.52 5.68
N TYR A 91 -1.84 -2.71 6.46
CA TYR A 91 -2.94 -3.18 7.30
C TYR A 91 -4.07 -3.80 6.47
N ASN A 92 -4.49 -3.17 5.37
CA ASN A 92 -5.49 -3.72 4.46
C ASN A 92 -5.06 -5.07 3.88
N MET A 93 -3.78 -5.19 3.48
CA MET A 93 -3.23 -6.45 2.98
C MET A 93 -3.25 -7.54 4.06
N LEU A 94 -2.91 -7.19 5.30
CA LEU A 94 -3.01 -8.11 6.44
C LEU A 94 -4.46 -8.58 6.67
N GLN A 95 -5.45 -7.70 6.53
CA GLN A 95 -6.86 -8.09 6.65
C GLN A 95 -7.26 -9.11 5.56
N VAL A 96 -6.80 -8.93 4.31
CA VAL A 96 -7.03 -9.89 3.21
C VAL A 96 -6.33 -11.23 3.48
N GLN A 97 -5.11 -11.20 4.02
CA GLN A 97 -4.39 -12.41 4.41
C GLN A 97 -5.10 -13.15 5.55
N ASN A 98 -5.56 -12.43 6.59
CA ASN A 98 -6.33 -13.00 7.68
C ASN A 98 -7.63 -13.64 7.20
N LEU A 99 -8.34 -12.95 6.30
CA LEU A 99 -9.53 -13.47 5.64
C LEU A 99 -9.21 -14.76 4.87
N THR A 100 -8.13 -14.75 4.10
CA THR A 100 -7.69 -15.91 3.31
C THR A 100 -7.26 -17.10 4.15
N ASN A 101 -6.70 -16.82 5.33
CA ASN A 101 -6.30 -17.84 6.29
C ASN A 101 -7.48 -18.63 6.86
N VAL A 102 -8.68 -18.03 6.96
CA VAL A 102 -9.89 -18.73 7.46
C VAL A 102 -10.17 -19.97 6.62
N TRP A 103 -10.41 -19.80 5.32
CA TRP A 103 -10.72 -20.94 4.47
C TRP A 103 -9.50 -21.81 4.16
N ARG A 104 -8.28 -21.26 4.11
CA ARG A 104 -7.06 -22.06 3.88
C ARG A 104 -6.80 -23.02 5.04
N LYS A 105 -7.00 -22.59 6.30
CA LYS A 105 -6.88 -23.46 7.46
C LYS A 105 -7.92 -24.58 7.44
N ASN A 106 -9.17 -24.26 7.16
CA ASN A 106 -10.25 -25.25 7.09
C ASN A 106 -10.06 -26.24 5.95
N ALA A 107 -9.60 -25.77 4.78
CA ALA A 107 -9.22 -26.62 3.67
C ALA A 107 -8.04 -27.54 4.05
N TRP A 108 -7.01 -26.99 4.70
CA TRP A 108 -5.85 -27.76 5.14
C TRP A 108 -6.20 -28.86 6.14
N ILE A 109 -6.99 -28.54 7.17
CA ILE A 109 -7.46 -29.52 8.17
C ILE A 109 -8.24 -30.64 7.46
N SER A 110 -9.15 -30.27 6.56
CA SER A 110 -9.94 -31.26 5.80
C SER A 110 -9.06 -32.17 4.95
N VAL A 111 -8.06 -31.61 4.26
CA VAL A 111 -7.08 -32.39 3.48
C VAL A 111 -6.28 -33.29 4.40
N LYS A 112 -5.73 -32.77 5.49
CA LYS A 112 -4.88 -33.51 6.43
C LYS A 112 -5.62 -34.71 7.04
N ASP A 113 -6.86 -34.51 7.47
CA ASP A 113 -7.61 -35.52 8.20
C ASP A 113 -8.29 -36.54 7.28
N HIS A 114 -8.65 -36.14 6.05
CA HIS A 114 -9.45 -36.96 5.14
C HIS A 114 -8.75 -37.30 3.82
N TYR A 115 -7.43 -37.11 3.67
CA TYR A 115 -6.73 -37.31 2.38
C TYR A 115 -6.95 -38.69 1.75
N GLN A 116 -7.12 -39.74 2.56
CA GLN A 116 -7.36 -41.11 2.08
C GLN A 116 -8.78 -41.31 1.51
N ALA A 117 -9.75 -40.54 2.03
CA ALA A 117 -11.15 -40.61 1.63
C ALA A 117 -11.50 -39.60 0.54
N LEU A 118 -10.66 -38.57 0.34
CA LEU A 118 -10.84 -37.56 -0.69
C LEU A 118 -10.52 -38.14 -2.08
N SER A 119 -11.53 -38.21 -2.94
CA SER A 119 -11.36 -38.58 -4.34
C SER A 119 -10.68 -37.46 -5.14
N GLY A 120 -10.05 -37.79 -6.28
CA GLY A 120 -9.34 -36.83 -7.15
C GLY A 120 -10.05 -35.48 -7.39
N PRO A 121 -11.34 -35.44 -7.80
CA PRO A 121 -12.03 -34.17 -8.06
C PRO A 121 -12.34 -33.37 -6.79
N HIS A 122 -12.58 -34.04 -5.66
CA HIS A 122 -12.80 -33.36 -4.38
C HIS A 122 -11.48 -32.80 -3.85
N LEU A 123 -10.42 -33.61 -3.80
CA LEU A 123 -9.08 -33.18 -3.41
C LEU A 123 -8.60 -31.97 -4.23
N ALA A 124 -8.83 -31.98 -5.56
CA ALA A 124 -8.51 -30.85 -6.42
C ALA A 124 -9.21 -29.55 -6.01
N ALA A 125 -10.46 -29.61 -5.53
CA ALA A 125 -11.19 -28.44 -5.04
C ALA A 125 -10.58 -27.87 -3.75
N TYR A 126 -10.11 -28.72 -2.82
CA TYR A 126 -9.40 -28.29 -1.61
C TYR A 126 -8.02 -27.69 -1.94
N LEU A 127 -7.28 -28.29 -2.88
CA LEU A 127 -5.96 -27.80 -3.28
C LEU A 127 -6.04 -26.49 -4.06
N LYS A 128 -7.10 -26.28 -4.84
CA LYS A 128 -7.31 -25.04 -5.61
C LYS A 128 -7.34 -23.79 -4.73
N VAL A 129 -7.72 -23.92 -3.47
CA VAL A 129 -7.76 -22.83 -2.48
C VAL A 129 -6.37 -22.23 -2.17
N PHE A 130 -5.32 -23.03 -2.37
CA PHE A 130 -3.93 -22.61 -2.15
C PHE A 130 -3.28 -22.04 -3.41
N ASN A 131 -3.95 -22.13 -4.55
CA ASN A 131 -3.48 -21.51 -5.78
C ASN A 131 -3.93 -20.06 -5.81
N ASP A 132 -2.99 -19.13 -5.88
CA ASP A 132 -3.25 -17.73 -6.22
C ASP A 132 -2.99 -17.55 -7.72
N PRO A 133 -4.02 -17.64 -8.58
CA PRO A 133 -3.82 -17.50 -10.01
C PRO A 133 -3.41 -16.07 -10.34
N VAL A 134 -2.26 -15.93 -11.02
CA VAL A 134 -1.82 -14.65 -11.57
C VAL A 134 -2.64 -14.38 -12.84
N ASP A 135 -3.54 -13.41 -12.77
CA ASP A 135 -4.33 -12.97 -13.92
C ASP A 135 -3.48 -12.05 -14.81
N GLN A 136 -3.07 -12.56 -15.98
CA GLN A 136 -2.30 -11.80 -16.97
C GLN A 136 -3.19 -11.03 -17.96
N ALA A 137 -4.52 -11.04 -17.78
CA ALA A 137 -5.43 -10.38 -18.70
C ALA A 137 -5.38 -8.85 -18.56
N VAL A 138 -4.82 -8.18 -19.58
CA VAL A 138 -4.83 -6.73 -19.67
C VAL A 138 -6.17 -6.24 -20.22
N SER A 139 -6.96 -5.59 -19.37
CA SER A 139 -8.22 -4.94 -19.76
C SER A 139 -7.96 -3.77 -20.72
N ARG A 140 -8.72 -3.69 -21.82
CA ARG A 140 -8.71 -2.54 -22.75
C ARG A 140 -9.35 -1.28 -22.16
N PHE A 141 -10.01 -1.39 -21.02
CA PHE A 141 -10.67 -0.28 -20.34
C PHE A 141 -10.02 0.01 -18.98
N VAL A 142 -10.00 1.29 -18.61
CA VAL A 142 -9.63 1.72 -17.26
C VAL A 142 -10.60 1.08 -16.27
N ARG A 143 -10.11 0.15 -15.45
CA ARG A 143 -10.93 -0.51 -14.42
C ARG A 143 -11.33 0.54 -13.39
N LYS A 144 -12.63 0.60 -13.06
CA LYS A 144 -13.08 1.45 -11.95
C LYS A 144 -12.40 0.99 -10.67
N PRO A 145 -11.93 1.91 -9.81
CA PRO A 145 -11.39 1.52 -8.53
C PRO A 145 -12.41 0.74 -7.73
N LYS A 146 -12.02 -0.43 -7.23
CA LYS A 146 -12.81 -1.21 -6.27
C LYS A 146 -12.45 -0.77 -4.88
N THR A 147 -13.42 -0.73 -3.98
CA THR A 147 -13.13 -0.43 -2.58
C THR A 147 -12.53 -1.65 -1.88
N PHE A 148 -11.97 -1.43 -0.70
CA PHE A 148 -11.47 -2.54 0.10
C PHE A 148 -12.60 -3.47 0.53
N MET A 149 -13.78 -2.92 0.85
CA MET A 149 -14.99 -3.69 1.12
C MET A 149 -15.41 -4.58 -0.05
N ASP A 150 -15.38 -4.08 -1.29
CA ASP A 150 -15.73 -4.87 -2.47
C ASP A 150 -14.82 -6.09 -2.63
N LEU A 151 -13.53 -5.92 -2.28
CA LEU A 151 -12.55 -7.00 -2.30
C LEU A 151 -12.86 -8.05 -1.22
N VAL A 152 -13.08 -7.61 0.03
CA VAL A 152 -13.44 -8.49 1.15
C VAL A 152 -14.67 -9.32 0.80
N GLU A 153 -15.74 -8.70 0.30
CA GLU A 153 -16.97 -9.42 -0.05
C GLU A 153 -16.78 -10.40 -1.21
N LYS A 154 -16.02 -10.02 -2.24
CA LYS A 154 -15.66 -10.95 -3.32
C LYS A 154 -14.94 -12.18 -2.77
N HIS A 155 -13.99 -11.99 -1.85
CA HIS A 155 -13.21 -13.07 -1.24
C HIS A 155 -14.08 -13.99 -0.38
N VAL A 156 -14.97 -13.44 0.45
CA VAL A 156 -15.93 -14.22 1.26
C VAL A 156 -16.83 -15.08 0.37
N GLN A 157 -17.30 -14.54 -0.75
CA GLN A 157 -18.18 -15.25 -1.69
C GLN A 157 -17.46 -16.35 -2.50
N THR A 158 -16.13 -16.31 -2.60
CA THR A 158 -15.37 -17.24 -3.45
C THR A 158 -15.30 -18.65 -2.83
N HIS A 159 -15.30 -18.76 -1.50
CA HIS A 159 -15.03 -20.01 -0.79
C HIS A 159 -16.02 -20.32 0.37
N PRO A 160 -17.34 -20.29 0.14
CA PRO A 160 -18.34 -20.45 1.20
C PRO A 160 -18.29 -21.83 1.88
N GLN A 161 -17.92 -22.87 1.12
CA GLN A 161 -17.81 -24.26 1.59
C GLN A 161 -16.72 -24.49 2.66
N PHE A 162 -15.88 -23.49 2.93
CA PHE A 162 -14.79 -23.55 3.90
C PHE A 162 -15.03 -22.65 5.11
N ILE A 163 -16.22 -22.08 5.25
CA ILE A 163 -16.61 -21.22 6.38
C ILE A 163 -17.61 -22.03 7.22
N ASN A 164 -17.09 -22.83 8.16
CA ASN A 164 -17.89 -23.85 8.82
C ASN A 164 -18.25 -23.45 10.25
N THR A 165 -17.29 -22.88 10.98
CA THR A 165 -17.42 -22.61 12.42
C THR A 165 -17.99 -21.22 12.69
N ASP A 166 -18.55 -21.03 13.89
CA ASP A 166 -18.96 -19.71 14.36
C ASP A 166 -17.75 -18.79 14.62
N GLU A 167 -16.60 -19.38 14.91
CA GLU A 167 -15.32 -18.66 15.03
C GLU A 167 -14.90 -18.06 13.68
N ASP A 168 -15.03 -18.82 12.58
CA ASP A 168 -14.74 -18.33 11.22
C ASP A 168 -15.63 -17.11 10.88
N ARG A 169 -16.93 -17.20 11.22
CA ARG A 169 -17.90 -16.12 11.00
C ARG A 169 -17.55 -14.88 11.82
N ALA A 170 -17.15 -15.05 13.08
CA ALA A 170 -16.73 -13.95 13.94
C ALA A 170 -15.48 -13.23 13.42
N VAL A 171 -14.51 -13.96 12.87
CA VAL A 171 -13.32 -13.37 12.23
C VAL A 171 -13.70 -12.57 10.99
N ILE A 172 -14.57 -13.11 10.13
CA ILE A 172 -15.06 -12.40 8.93
C ILE A 172 -15.81 -11.12 9.31
N ASP A 173 -16.66 -11.17 10.33
CA ASP A 173 -17.40 -9.99 10.79
C ASP A 173 -16.48 -8.93 11.39
N SER A 174 -15.42 -9.32 12.12
CA SER A 174 -14.39 -8.40 12.58
C SER A 174 -13.65 -7.72 11.41
N ILE A 175 -13.27 -8.50 10.39
CA ILE A 175 -12.60 -7.97 9.19
C ILE A 175 -13.53 -7.01 8.43
N ARG A 176 -14.81 -7.36 8.30
CA ARG A 176 -15.84 -6.50 7.69
C ARG A 176 -15.98 -5.18 8.45
N ALA A 177 -16.00 -5.21 9.79
CA ALA A 177 -16.07 -4.00 10.60
C ALA A 177 -14.82 -3.12 10.43
N ASN A 178 -13.63 -3.71 10.41
CA ASN A 178 -12.37 -3.00 10.19
C ASN A 178 -12.36 -2.34 8.80
N ALA A 179 -12.77 -3.08 7.77
CA ALA A 179 -12.84 -2.61 6.40
C ALA A 179 -13.83 -1.44 6.22
N GLN A 180 -14.98 -1.49 6.89
CA GLN A 180 -15.96 -0.40 6.91
C GLN A 180 -15.42 0.86 7.59
N ALA A 181 -14.70 0.72 8.71
CA ALA A 181 -14.10 1.85 9.40
C ALA A 181 -13.06 2.58 8.53
N LEU A 182 -12.35 1.83 7.67
CA LEU A 182 -11.32 2.35 6.78
C LEU A 182 -11.88 2.98 5.49
N ASP A 183 -12.93 2.40 4.90
CA ASP A 183 -13.57 2.93 3.68
C ASP A 183 -14.35 4.24 3.93
N ALA A 184 -14.70 4.55 5.18
CA ALA A 184 -15.28 5.84 5.56
C ALA A 184 -14.31 7.02 5.29
N ASP A 185 -13.00 6.75 5.27
CA ASP A 185 -11.93 7.74 5.06
C ASP A 185 -11.53 7.81 3.57
N ARG A 186 -12.50 8.21 2.73
CA ARG A 186 -12.53 8.16 1.24
C ARG A 186 -11.47 9.01 0.50
N SER A 187 -10.18 8.82 0.75
CA SER A 187 -9.15 9.63 0.09
C SER A 187 -8.24 8.89 -0.90
N GLN A 188 -8.11 7.55 -0.84
CA GLN A 188 -7.19 6.85 -1.74
C GLN A 188 -7.71 5.51 -2.23
N THR A 189 -8.03 5.51 -3.51
CA THR A 189 -8.15 4.34 -4.37
C THR A 189 -6.75 3.97 -4.88
N GLY A 190 -6.03 3.11 -4.15
CA GLY A 190 -4.63 2.76 -4.49
C GLY A 190 -4.23 1.31 -4.22
N PHE A 191 -5.10 0.48 -3.64
CA PHE A 191 -4.75 -0.84 -3.10
C PHE A 191 -4.02 -1.78 -4.08
N HIS A 192 -4.29 -1.68 -5.38
CA HIS A 192 -3.67 -2.57 -6.37
C HIS A 192 -2.36 -2.03 -6.93
N GLY A 193 -2.23 -0.71 -7.11
CA GLY A 193 -1.05 -0.11 -7.77
C GLY A 193 0.20 -0.12 -6.89
N GLU A 194 0.03 0.06 -5.58
CA GLU A 194 1.15 -0.03 -4.63
C GLU A 194 1.53 -1.50 -4.32
N GLN A 195 0.59 -2.45 -4.40
CA GLN A 195 0.90 -3.88 -4.25
C GLN A 195 1.77 -4.42 -5.41
N GLU A 196 1.50 -3.98 -6.64
CA GLU A 196 2.35 -4.29 -7.80
C GLU A 196 3.76 -3.68 -7.62
N GLN A 197 3.85 -2.47 -7.07
CA GLN A 197 5.12 -1.78 -6.86
C GLN A 197 5.96 -2.38 -5.71
N GLU A 198 5.35 -2.83 -4.61
CA GLU A 198 6.05 -3.57 -3.54
C GLU A 198 6.65 -4.88 -4.07
N GLN A 199 5.90 -5.63 -4.90
CA GLN A 199 6.40 -6.85 -5.53
C GLN A 199 7.57 -6.60 -6.50
N GLU A 200 7.52 -5.49 -7.26
CA GLU A 200 8.63 -5.08 -8.13
C GLU A 200 9.89 -4.74 -7.30
N GLN A 201 9.74 -4.01 -6.19
CA GLN A 201 10.87 -3.68 -5.30
C GLN A 201 11.49 -4.92 -4.63
N GLU A 202 10.68 -5.90 -4.22
CA GLU A 202 11.18 -7.17 -3.69
C GLU A 202 11.98 -7.93 -4.76
N GLN A 203 11.48 -8.00 -5.99
CA GLN A 203 12.20 -8.63 -7.12
C GLN A 203 13.51 -7.92 -7.46
N GLU A 204 13.54 -6.59 -7.44
CA GLU A 204 14.78 -5.82 -7.67
C GLU A 204 15.82 -6.08 -6.57
N GLN A 205 15.41 -6.16 -5.30
CA GLN A 205 16.31 -6.49 -4.19
C GLN A 205 16.86 -7.92 -4.25
N GLU A 206 16.07 -8.88 -4.74
CA GLU A 206 16.53 -10.25 -4.97
C GLU A 206 17.58 -10.31 -6.09
N GLN A 207 17.39 -9.55 -7.18
CA GLN A 207 18.35 -9.47 -8.28
C GLN A 207 19.66 -8.76 -7.92
N GLU A 208 19.64 -7.80 -6.99
CA GLU A 208 20.86 -7.13 -6.50
C GLU A 208 21.70 -7.99 -5.54
N GLN A 209 21.13 -9.08 -5.00
CA GLN A 209 21.80 -10.00 -4.08
C GLN A 209 22.39 -11.25 -4.76
N GLU A 210 22.06 -11.51 -6.04
CA GLU A 210 22.70 -12.54 -6.89
C GLU A 210 23.92 -12.02 -7.66
#